data_AF-A0A7C3E3W9-F1
#
_entry.id   AF-A0A7C3E3W9-F1
#
_cell.length_a   1.000
_cell.length_b   1.000
_cell.length_c   1.000
_cell.angle_alpha   90.00
_cell.angle_beta   90.00
_cell.angle_gamma   90.00
#
_symmetry.space_group_name_H-M   'P 1'
#
loop_
_entity.id
_entity.type
_entity.pdbx_description
1 polymer ?
#
loop_
_entity_poly.entity_id
_entity_poly.type
_entity_poly.pdbx_seq_one_letter_code
_entity_poly.pdbx_strand_id
1 'polypeptide(L)'
;MKFSFESSPGGRLLCRVEDADGAHLIASSEAAPAQAELMAAIQDLDTSPTSECYWQDDACGYRWLFRRQGETLKLAILRITGVCPGYQHVAWTEEDAARLLGALRAALNQVSQPCS
;
A
#
# COMPACT_ATOMS: atom_id res chain seq x y z
N MET A 1 -10.15 -6.30 3.98
CA MET A 1 -8.74 -5.98 4.26
C MET A 1 -8.66 -4.83 5.25
N LYS A 2 -7.65 -4.80 6.14
CA LYS A 2 -7.38 -3.69 7.07
C LYS A 2 -5.96 -3.16 6.87
N PHE A 3 -5.78 -1.86 7.09
CA PHE A 3 -4.50 -1.17 6.97
C PHE A 3 -4.20 -0.40 8.24
N SER A 4 -2.95 -0.44 8.68
CA SER A 4 -2.42 0.49 9.68
C SER A 4 -1.05 0.98 9.24
N PHE A 5 -0.79 2.27 9.40
CA PHE A 5 0.47 2.90 9.01
C PHE A 5 1.19 3.50 10.21
N GLU A 6 2.51 3.32 10.24
CA GLU A 6 3.40 3.83 11.28
C GLU A 6 4.67 4.36 10.63
N SER A 7 5.15 5.51 11.10
CA SER A 7 6.50 5.97 10.76
C SER A 7 7.50 5.30 11.70
N SER A 8 8.51 4.64 11.15
CA SER A 8 9.61 4.11 11.97
C SER A 8 10.57 5.22 12.41
N PRO A 9 11.36 5.02 13.49
CA PRO A 9 12.42 5.96 13.90
C PRO A 9 13.46 6.22 12.80
N GLY A 10 13.63 5.28 11.86
CA GLY A 10 14.53 5.40 10.72
C GLY A 10 13.95 6.19 9.54
N GLY A 11 12.80 6.85 9.71
CA GLY A 11 12.18 7.66 8.66
C GLY A 11 11.40 6.86 7.60
N ARG A 12 11.25 5.55 7.77
CA ARG A 12 10.49 4.66 6.87
C ARG A 12 9.00 4.68 7.17
N LEU A 13 8.14 4.50 6.17
CA LEU A 13 6.72 4.20 6.39
C LEU A 13 6.53 2.69 6.42
N LEU A 14 5.92 2.21 7.50
CA LEU A 14 5.50 0.82 7.67
C LEU A 14 4.01 0.74 7.44
N CYS A 15 3.58 -0.17 6.58
CA CYS A 15 2.19 -0.55 6.42
C CYS A 15 2.01 -1.99 6.87
N ARG A 16 1.18 -2.20 7.89
CA ARG A 16 0.66 -3.52 8.22
C ARG A 16 -0.67 -3.71 7.50
N VAL A 17 -0.75 -4.77 6.72
CA VAL A 17 -1.96 -5.21 6.02
C VAL A 17 -2.45 -6.49 6.68
N GLU A 18 -3.72 -6.51 7.08
CA GLU A 18 -4.37 -7.72 7.57
C GLU A 18 -5.47 -8.15 6.59
N ASP A 19 -5.35 -9.39 6.11
CA ASP A 19 -6.33 -10.05 5.24
C ASP A 19 -6.67 -11.46 5.75
N ALA A 20 -7.21 -12.32 4.88
CA ALA A 20 -7.58 -13.68 5.24
C ALA A 20 -6.37 -14.62 5.43
N ASP A 21 -5.23 -14.30 4.81
CA ASP A 21 -4.01 -15.11 4.85
C ASP A 21 -3.08 -14.70 6.00
N GLY A 22 -3.25 -13.49 6.54
CA GLY A 22 -2.66 -13.07 7.80
C GLY A 22 -2.26 -11.59 7.83
N ALA A 23 -1.25 -11.31 8.66
CA ALA A 23 -0.67 -9.98 8.78
C ALA A 23 0.63 -9.90 7.97
N HIS A 24 0.70 -8.91 7.08
CA HIS A 24 1.84 -8.63 6.21
C HIS A 24 2.43 -7.28 6.55
N LEU A 25 3.76 -7.19 6.60
CA LEU A 25 4.47 -5.93 6.81
C LEU A 25 5.13 -5.49 5.51
N ILE A 26 4.75 -4.31 5.04
CA ILE A 26 5.26 -3.64 3.87
C ILE A 26 5.99 -2.38 4.34
N ALA A 27 7.15 -2.08 3.76
CA ALA A 27 7.95 -0.94 4.19
C ALA A 27 8.46 -0.14 2.99
N SER A 28 8.53 1.18 3.16
CA SER A 28 9.29 2.06 2.28
C SER A 28 10.66 2.41 2.88
N SER A 29 11.53 3.05 2.09
CA SER A 29 12.77 3.67 2.57
C SER A 29 12.51 5.03 3.21
N GLU A 30 11.48 5.75 2.77
CA GLU A 30 11.15 7.10 3.24
C GLU A 30 9.64 7.28 3.42
N ALA A 31 9.24 7.89 4.53
CA ALA A 31 7.83 7.91 4.92
C ALA A 31 6.98 8.91 4.15
N ALA A 32 7.44 10.16 4.09
CA ALA A 32 6.72 11.24 3.42
C ALA A 32 6.47 10.97 1.92
N PRO A 33 7.48 10.59 1.09
CA PRO A 33 7.23 10.29 -0.31
C PRO A 33 6.33 9.06 -0.49
N ALA A 34 6.52 7.99 0.29
CA ALA A 34 5.69 6.79 0.19
C ALA A 34 4.20 7.05 0.51
N GLN A 35 3.94 7.88 1.53
CA GLN A 35 2.58 8.31 1.88
C GLN A 35 1.97 9.16 0.76
N ALA A 36 2.74 10.11 0.20
CA ALA A 36 2.29 10.98 -0.88
C ALA A 36 1.98 10.20 -2.16
N GLU A 37 2.84 9.26 -2.55
CA GLU A 37 2.67 8.41 -3.72
C GLU A 37 1.45 7.51 -3.62
N LEU A 38 1.23 6.88 -2.45
CA LEU A 38 0.05 6.05 -2.24
C LEU A 38 -1.24 6.88 -2.25
N MET A 39 -1.21 8.09 -1.66
CA MET A 39 -2.34 9.02 -1.73
C MET A 39 -2.63 9.47 -3.17
N ALA A 40 -1.60 9.78 -3.95
CA ALA A 40 -1.75 10.14 -5.37
C ALA A 40 -2.33 8.98 -6.18
N ALA A 41 -1.82 7.76 -6.02
CA ALA A 41 -2.37 6.58 -6.70
C ALA A 41 -3.84 6.33 -6.35
N ILE A 42 -4.25 6.60 -5.11
CA ILE A 42 -5.66 6.53 -4.68
C ILE A 42 -6.52 7.62 -5.34
N GLN A 43 -5.98 8.83 -5.51
CA GLN A 43 -6.68 9.95 -6.17
C GLN A 43 -6.81 9.73 -7.68
N ASP A 44 -5.81 9.12 -8.31
CA ASP A 44 -5.83 8.83 -9.75
C ASP A 44 -6.99 7.91 -10.15
N LEU A 45 -7.50 7.09 -9.22
CA LEU A 45 -8.66 6.20 -9.45
C LEU A 45 -10.00 6.94 -9.66
N ASP A 46 -10.02 8.25 -9.44
CA ASP A 46 -11.18 9.09 -9.76
C ASP A 46 -11.23 9.44 -11.25
N THR A 47 -10.10 9.36 -11.96
CA THR A 47 -9.99 9.70 -13.40
C THR A 47 -9.50 8.55 -14.28
N SER A 48 -8.88 7.54 -13.68
CA SER A 48 -8.36 6.35 -14.35
C SER A 48 -8.90 5.06 -13.73
N PRO A 49 -9.26 4.03 -14.51
CA PRO A 49 -9.69 2.74 -13.96
C PRO A 49 -8.53 1.95 -13.33
N THR A 50 -7.28 2.40 -13.50
CA THR A 50 -6.09 1.74 -12.94
C THR A 50 -5.10 2.77 -12.44
N SER A 51 -4.44 2.46 -11.32
CA SER A 51 -3.34 3.26 -10.80
C SER A 51 -2.34 2.36 -10.08
N GLU A 52 -1.16 2.87 -9.79
CA GLU A 52 -0.13 2.15 -9.07
C GLU A 52 0.78 3.09 -8.30
N CYS A 53 1.43 2.55 -7.27
CA CYS A 53 2.59 3.18 -6.66
C CYS A 53 3.66 2.13 -6.33
N TYR A 54 4.89 2.58 -6.11
CA TYR A 54 6.02 1.71 -5.86
C TYR A 54 6.80 2.20 -4.64
N TRP A 55 6.94 1.34 -3.64
CA TRP A 55 7.76 1.62 -2.48
C TRP A 55 9.06 0.84 -2.59
N GLN A 56 10.17 1.56 -2.67
CA GLN A 56 11.50 0.96 -2.51
C GLN A 56 11.77 0.73 -1.02
N ASP A 57 12.39 -0.40 -0.71
CA ASP A 57 13.05 -0.72 0.54
C ASP A 57 14.51 -1.13 0.24
N ASP A 58 15.41 -1.11 1.22
CA ASP A 58 16.84 -1.37 1.02
C ASP A 58 17.11 -2.78 0.43
N ALA A 59 16.22 -3.73 0.71
CA ALA A 59 16.35 -5.13 0.27
C ALA A 59 15.38 -5.54 -0.85
N CYS A 60 14.31 -4.78 -1.08
CA CYS A 60 13.23 -5.17 -2.01
C CYS A 60 12.38 -3.98 -2.43
N GLY A 61 11.45 -4.19 -3.36
CA GLY A 61 10.42 -3.23 -3.71
C GLY A 61 9.03 -3.77 -3.45
N TYR A 62 8.06 -2.88 -3.25
CA TYR A 62 6.64 -3.23 -3.15
C TYR A 62 5.85 -2.44 -4.19
N ARG A 63 5.19 -3.16 -5.10
CA ARG A 63 4.29 -2.55 -6.09
C ARG A 63 2.84 -2.71 -5.62
N TRP A 64 2.16 -1.58 -5.50
CA TRP A 64 0.75 -1.49 -5.22
C TRP A 64 0.02 -1.29 -6.54
N LEU A 65 -0.88 -2.19 -6.88
CA LEU A 65 -1.62 -2.18 -8.14
C LEU A 65 -3.11 -2.07 -7.84
N PHE A 66 -3.74 -1.02 -8.37
CA PHE A 66 -5.16 -0.78 -8.22
C PHE A 66 -5.86 -0.95 -9.57
N ARG A 67 -7.02 -1.61 -9.56
CA ARG A 67 -7.92 -1.68 -10.70
C ARG A 67 -9.37 -1.54 -10.26
N ARG A 68 -9.99 -0.44 -10.65
CA ARG A 68 -11.41 -0.15 -10.41
C ARG A 68 -12.26 -0.66 -11.57
N GLN A 69 -13.37 -1.33 -11.23
CA GLN A 69 -14.38 -1.82 -12.16
C GLN A 69 -15.76 -1.46 -11.58
N GLY A 70 -16.27 -0.28 -11.98
CA GLY A 70 -17.48 0.29 -11.39
C GLY A 70 -17.31 0.53 -9.88
N GLU A 71 -18.12 -0.16 -9.09
CA GLU A 71 -18.11 -0.11 -7.61
C GLU A 71 -17.11 -1.09 -6.98
N THR A 72 -16.48 -1.96 -7.77
CA THR A 72 -15.48 -2.91 -7.26
C THR A 72 -14.07 -2.35 -7.43
N LEU A 73 -13.23 -2.50 -6.41
CA LEU A 73 -11.81 -2.21 -6.47
C LEU A 73 -11.00 -3.48 -6.18
N LYS A 74 -10.09 -3.78 -7.10
CA LYS A 74 -9.06 -4.79 -6.97
C LYS A 74 -7.76 -4.13 -6.52
N LEU A 75 -7.14 -4.65 -5.48
CA LEU A 75 -5.84 -4.21 -4.97
C LEU A 75 -4.90 -5.41 -4.86
N ALA A 76 -3.75 -5.34 -5.53
CA ALA A 76 -2.63 -6.27 -5.32
C ALA A 76 -1.43 -5.55 -4.73
N ILE A 77 -0.75 -6.20 -3.80
CA ILE A 77 0.56 -5.76 -3.31
C ILE A 77 1.56 -6.88 -3.61
N LEU A 78 2.56 -6.55 -4.42
CA LEU A 78 3.59 -7.47 -4.87
C LEU A 78 4.94 -7.06 -4.32
N ARG A 79 5.69 -8.00 -3.77
CA ARG A 79 7.09 -7.82 -3.40
C ARG A 79 7.99 -8.21 -4.57
N ILE A 80 8.99 -7.39 -4.83
CA ILE A 80 9.97 -7.52 -5.91
C ILE A 80 11.34 -7.63 -5.26
N THR A 81 12.07 -8.73 -5.50
CA THR A 81 13.40 -8.96 -4.92
C THR A 81 14.46 -9.16 -6.00
N GLY A 82 15.50 -8.32 -6.02
CA GLY A 82 16.79 -8.59 -6.66
C GLY A 82 16.83 -8.81 -8.18
N VAL A 83 18.01 -9.22 -8.66
CA VAL A 83 18.45 -9.26 -10.09
C VAL A 83 17.66 -10.29 -10.93
N CYS A 84 16.95 -11.21 -10.30
CA CYS A 84 16.02 -12.13 -10.95
C CYS A 84 14.61 -11.73 -10.50
N PRO A 85 13.79 -11.07 -11.35
CA PRO A 85 12.50 -10.53 -10.94
C PRO A 85 11.50 -11.66 -10.68
N GLY A 86 11.51 -12.20 -9.47
CA GLY A 86 10.39 -12.93 -8.91
C GLY A 86 9.41 -11.94 -8.30
N TYR A 87 8.14 -12.05 -8.67
CA TYR A 87 7.06 -11.36 -7.97
C TYR A 87 6.54 -12.30 -6.88
N GLN A 88 6.68 -11.90 -5.62
CA GLN A 88 6.04 -12.58 -4.51
C GLN A 88 4.76 -11.86 -4.15
N HIS A 89 3.64 -12.58 -4.13
CA HIS A 89 2.38 -12.07 -3.63
C HIS A 89 2.50 -11.74 -2.14
N VAL A 90 2.14 -10.51 -1.75
CA VAL A 90 2.08 -10.09 -0.34
C VAL A 90 0.65 -10.09 0.14
N ALA A 91 -0.24 -9.37 -0.55
CA ALA A 91 -1.64 -9.25 -0.19
C ALA A 91 -2.49 -8.96 -1.43
N TRP A 92 -3.73 -9.42 -1.42
CA TRP A 92 -4.71 -9.14 -2.48
C TRP A 92 -6.10 -8.99 -1.90
N THR A 93 -6.89 -8.11 -2.50
CA THR A 93 -8.32 -8.08 -2.23
C THR A 93 -9.14 -7.58 -3.41
N GLU A 94 -10.41 -7.96 -3.41
CA GLU A 94 -11.46 -7.46 -4.30
C GLU A 94 -12.67 -7.08 -3.44
N GLU A 95 -12.88 -5.78 -3.27
CA GLU A 95 -13.87 -5.23 -2.33
C GLU A 95 -14.60 -4.04 -2.95
N ASP A 96 -15.67 -3.57 -2.28
CA ASP A 96 -16.30 -2.30 -2.60
C ASP A 96 -15.27 -1.15 -2.59
N ALA A 97 -15.26 -0.37 -3.67
CA ALA A 97 -14.27 0.66 -3.93
C ALA A 97 -14.35 1.79 -2.90
N ALA A 98 -15.57 2.24 -2.56
CA ALA A 98 -15.75 3.32 -1.59
C ALA A 98 -15.23 2.92 -0.21
N ARG A 99 -15.55 1.70 0.22
CA ARG A 99 -15.09 1.13 1.49
C ARG A 99 -13.58 0.94 1.52
N LEU A 100 -12.99 0.36 0.48
CA LEU A 100 -11.55 0.07 0.44
C LEU A 100 -10.72 1.36 0.36
N LEU A 101 -11.09 2.30 -0.52
CA LEU A 101 -10.41 3.60 -0.62
C LEU A 101 -10.61 4.45 0.63
N GLY A 102 -11.80 4.42 1.23
CA GLY A 102 -12.09 5.08 2.50
C GLY A 102 -11.20 4.55 3.64
N ALA A 103 -11.03 3.22 3.73
CA ALA A 103 -10.15 2.60 4.72
C ALA A 103 -8.69 2.99 4.52
N LEU A 104 -8.18 2.97 3.29
CA LEU A 104 -6.81 3.39 2.96
C LEU A 104 -6.58 4.87 3.32
N ARG A 105 -7.47 5.76 2.90
CA ARG A 105 -7.38 7.20 3.19
C ARG A 105 -7.43 7.47 4.69
N ALA A 106 -8.34 6.82 5.41
CA ALA A 106 -8.46 6.96 6.85
C ALA A 106 -7.18 6.52 7.56
N ALA A 107 -6.62 5.37 7.17
CA ALA A 107 -5.39 4.85 7.75
C ALA A 107 -4.16 5.74 7.42
N LEU A 108 -4.07 6.28 6.19
CA LEU A 108 -3.01 7.21 5.80
C LEU A 108 -3.09 8.56 6.52
N ASN A 109 -4.29 8.99 6.94
CA ASN A 109 -4.46 10.21 7.72
C ASN A 109 -4.19 9.99 9.23
N GLN A 110 -3.99 8.74 9.66
CA GLN A 110 -3.75 8.34 11.04
C GLN A 110 -2.35 7.75 11.23
N VAL A 111 -1.39 8.08 10.34
CA VAL A 111 -0.01 7.62 10.46
C VAL A 111 0.51 7.97 11.85
N SER A 112 0.79 6.92 12.62
CA SER A 112 1.28 7.08 13.98
C SER A 112 2.78 7.42 13.93
N GLN A 113 3.19 8.36 14.78
CA GLN A 113 4.61 8.62 15.04
C GLN A 113 5.17 7.52 15.95
N PRO A 114 6.44 7.13 15.80
CA PRO A 114 7.03 6.15 16.69
C PRO A 114 7.08 6.74 18.10
N CYS A 115 6.73 5.94 19.11
CA CYS A 115 6.99 6.32 20.50
C CYS A 115 8.51 6.52 20.67
N SER A 116 8.88 7.72 21.10
CA SER A 116 10.25 8.15 21.41
C SER A 116 10.87 7.34 22.55
#